data_AF-A0A0R3TJC2-F1
#
_entry.id   AF-A0A0R3TJC2-F1
#
_cell.length_a   1.000
_cell.length_b   1.000
_cell.length_c   1.000
_cell.angle_alpha   90.00
_cell.angle_beta   90.00
_cell.angle_gamma   90.00
#
_symmetry.space_group_name_H-M   'P 1'
#
loop_
_entity.id
_entity.type
_entity.pdbx_description
1 polymer ?
#
loop_
_entity_poly.entity_id
_entity_poly.type
_entity_poly.pdbx_seq_one_letter_code
_entity_poly.pdbx_strand_id
1 'polypeptide(L)'
;MNKEDEVNFPLCGGICNKKLDEVIVDHASEILKTKGIRQIIKNYLPEKLEECGWNKRIFDECVKWLKANTASGHRVYYGQKIREEFREPDDVDPKELVEPLLNLGIQLMPECIIQEIKERIIKALHGEDDTFDSGFCAT
;
A
#
# COMPACT_ATOMS: atom_id res chain seq x y z
N MET A 1 26.55 24.43 -18.04
CA MET A 1 26.67 24.51 -16.56
C MET A 1 25.33 24.03 -16.02
N ASN A 2 25.18 22.71 -15.91
CA ASN A 2 23.88 22.08 -15.65
C ASN A 2 23.72 21.97 -14.13
N LYS A 3 22.75 22.72 -13.59
CA LYS A 3 22.29 22.55 -12.21
C LYS A 3 21.43 21.28 -12.20
N GLU A 4 22.02 20.16 -11.80
CA GLU A 4 21.24 18.97 -11.48
C GLU A 4 20.56 19.20 -10.12
N ASP A 5 19.25 18.94 -10.09
CA ASP A 5 18.36 19.21 -8.96
C ASP A 5 18.71 18.32 -7.75
N GLU A 6 19.59 18.85 -6.90
CA GLU A 6 19.85 18.35 -5.55
C GLU A 6 18.57 18.48 -4.71
N VAL A 7 17.92 17.35 -4.42
CA VAL A 7 16.77 17.31 -3.51
C VAL A 7 17.23 16.70 -2.20
N ASN A 8 17.19 17.51 -1.15
CA ASN A 8 17.62 17.16 0.20
C ASN A 8 16.53 16.29 0.87
N PHE A 9 16.72 14.97 0.87
CA PHE A 9 15.84 14.04 1.60
C PHE A 9 16.39 13.81 3.02
N PRO A 10 15.63 14.11 4.09
CA PRO A 10 16.15 14.17 5.46
C PRO A 10 16.49 12.80 6.11
N LEU A 11 16.49 11.70 5.33
CA LEU A 11 16.78 10.34 5.80
C LEU A 11 18.10 9.78 5.26
N CYS A 12 18.69 10.41 4.23
CA CYS A 12 19.98 10.08 3.62
C CYS A 12 20.89 11.28 3.91
N GLY A 13 21.79 11.20 4.90
CA GLY A 13 22.73 12.30 5.22
C GLY A 13 23.82 12.54 4.16
N GLY A 14 23.47 12.42 2.87
CA GLY A 14 24.38 12.53 1.73
C GLY A 14 23.69 13.06 0.48
N ILE A 15 24.51 13.40 -0.53
CA ILE A 15 24.04 13.84 -1.85
C ILE A 15 23.57 12.59 -2.61
N CYS A 16 22.29 12.27 -2.50
CA CYS A 16 21.65 11.15 -3.18
C CYS A 16 21.50 11.49 -4.69
N ASN A 17 22.15 10.70 -5.56
CA ASN A 17 22.24 10.96 -7.00
C ASN A 17 21.11 10.19 -7.70
N LYS A 18 20.02 10.87 -8.11
CA LYS A 18 18.78 10.21 -8.61
C LYS A 18 19.02 9.14 -9.68
N LYS A 19 19.95 9.37 -10.61
CA LYS A 19 20.33 8.41 -11.66
C LYS A 19 20.98 7.14 -11.11
N LEU A 20 21.78 7.28 -10.06
CA LEU A 20 22.41 6.15 -9.39
C LEU A 20 21.37 5.35 -8.59
N ASP A 21 20.46 6.03 -7.93
CA ASP A 21 19.36 5.40 -7.19
C ASP A 21 18.44 4.60 -8.12
N GLU A 22 18.11 5.13 -9.30
CA GLU A 22 17.34 4.42 -10.33
C GLU A 22 18.04 3.11 -10.77
N VAL A 23 19.34 3.17 -11.07
CA VAL A 23 20.12 1.98 -11.47
C VAL A 23 20.19 0.94 -10.34
N ILE A 24 20.35 1.39 -9.09
CA ILE A 24 20.36 0.51 -7.92
C ILE A 24 18.99 -0.16 -7.73
N VAL A 25 17.90 0.60 -7.89
CA VAL A 25 16.53 0.08 -7.77
C VAL A 25 16.24 -0.92 -8.88
N ASP A 26 16.65 -0.65 -10.12
CA ASP A 26 16.47 -1.57 -11.25
C ASP A 26 17.25 -2.87 -11.03
N HIS A 27 18.49 -2.77 -10.55
CA HIS A 27 19.31 -3.94 -10.22
C HIS A 27 18.69 -4.77 -9.09
N ALA A 28 18.23 -4.11 -8.02
CA ALA A 28 17.53 -4.77 -6.92
C ALA A 28 16.23 -5.45 -7.38
N SER A 29 15.46 -4.79 -8.25
CA SER A 29 14.23 -5.34 -8.84
C SER A 29 14.48 -6.62 -9.63
N GLU A 30 15.54 -6.66 -10.44
CA GLU A 30 15.93 -7.87 -11.18
C GLU A 30 16.46 -8.98 -10.26
N ILE A 31 17.20 -8.66 -9.18
CA ILE A 31 17.58 -9.66 -8.16
C ILE A 31 16.34 -10.27 -7.49
N LEU A 32 15.39 -9.43 -7.07
CA LEU A 32 14.16 -9.90 -6.41
C LEU A 32 13.28 -10.74 -7.34
N LYS A 33 13.30 -10.45 -8.65
CA LYS A 33 12.59 -11.21 -9.67
C LYS A 33 13.27 -12.55 -9.95
N THR A 34 14.58 -12.57 -10.13
CA THR A 34 15.37 -13.79 -10.37
C THR A 34 15.34 -14.75 -9.19
N LYS A 35 15.37 -14.22 -7.96
CA LYS A 35 15.22 -15.02 -6.72
C LYS A 35 13.77 -15.41 -6.39
N GLY A 36 12.78 -15.03 -7.21
CA GLY A 36 11.36 -15.35 -6.98
C GLY A 36 10.73 -14.65 -5.77
N ILE A 37 11.45 -13.77 -5.09
CA ILE A 37 11.02 -13.07 -3.87
C ILE A 37 9.78 -12.22 -4.12
N ARG A 38 9.70 -11.60 -5.30
CA ARG A 38 8.48 -10.87 -5.70
C ARG A 38 7.23 -11.74 -5.65
N GLN A 39 7.32 -12.99 -6.09
CA GLN A 39 6.19 -13.92 -6.07
C GLN A 39 5.89 -14.41 -4.65
N ILE A 40 6.93 -14.66 -3.85
CA ILE A 40 6.78 -15.04 -2.43
C ILE A 40 6.04 -13.94 -1.67
N ILE A 41 6.48 -12.68 -1.79
CA ILE A 41 5.82 -11.54 -1.13
C ILE A 41 4.38 -11.39 -1.64
N LYS A 42 4.17 -11.51 -2.96
CA LYS A 42 2.82 -11.40 -3.56
C LYS A 42 1.85 -12.46 -3.02
N ASN A 43 2.33 -13.67 -2.73
CA ASN A 43 1.51 -14.75 -2.18
C ASN A 43 1.31 -14.62 -0.66
N TYR A 44 2.34 -14.13 0.04
CA TYR A 44 2.36 -13.98 1.50
C TYR A 44 1.49 -12.83 2.00
N LEU A 45 1.56 -11.69 1.31
CA LEU A 45 0.99 -10.43 1.78
C LEU A 45 -0.53 -10.46 1.96
N PRO A 46 -1.34 -11.03 1.04
CA PRO A 46 -2.79 -11.03 1.18
C PRO A 46 -3.28 -11.73 2.47
N GLU A 47 -2.72 -12.91 2.76
CA GLU A 47 -3.09 -13.70 3.95
C GLU A 47 -2.74 -12.95 5.24
N LYS A 48 -1.55 -12.34 5.30
CA LYS A 48 -1.13 -11.58 6.49
C LYS A 48 -1.93 -10.31 6.72
N LEU A 49 -2.27 -9.61 5.65
CA LEU A 49 -3.15 -8.44 5.74
C LEU A 49 -4.55 -8.84 6.23
N GLU A 50 -5.03 -10.03 5.88
CA GLU A 50 -6.26 -10.58 6.40
C GLU A 50 -6.17 -10.92 7.89
N GLU A 51 -5.15 -11.66 8.31
CA GLU A 51 -4.90 -12.03 9.72
C GLU A 51 -4.79 -10.79 10.63
N CYS A 52 -4.15 -9.73 10.16
CA CYS A 52 -3.98 -8.49 10.91
C CYS A 52 -5.23 -7.58 10.87
N GLY A 53 -6.29 -8.01 10.18
CA GLY A 53 -7.54 -7.26 10.04
C GLY A 53 -7.42 -5.99 9.18
N TRP A 54 -6.38 -5.86 8.37
CA TRP A 54 -6.19 -4.70 7.47
C TRP A 54 -7.33 -4.62 6.44
N ASN A 55 -7.73 -5.76 5.86
CA ASN A 55 -8.85 -5.83 4.91
C ASN A 55 -10.14 -5.23 5.50
N LYS A 56 -10.43 -5.56 6.76
CA LYS A 56 -11.61 -5.02 7.47
C LYS A 56 -11.51 -3.52 7.67
N ARG A 57 -10.34 -3.01 8.09
CA ARG A 57 -10.12 -1.57 8.30
C ARG A 57 -10.29 -0.79 7.00
N ILE A 58 -9.73 -1.28 5.90
CA ILE A 58 -9.88 -0.63 4.59
C ILE A 58 -11.32 -0.68 4.10
N PHE A 59 -12.00 -1.81 4.29
CA PHE A 59 -13.42 -1.90 3.97
C PHE A 59 -14.26 -0.87 4.73
N ASP A 60 -14.01 -0.69 6.04
CA ASP A 60 -14.69 0.32 6.84
C ASP A 60 -14.44 1.75 6.32
N GLU A 61 -13.22 2.06 5.89
CA GLU A 61 -12.89 3.36 5.27
C GLU A 61 -13.56 3.54 3.90
N CYS A 62 -13.63 2.51 3.07
CA CYS A 62 -14.42 2.53 1.83
C CYS A 62 -15.89 2.85 2.11
N VAL A 63 -16.49 2.19 3.11
CA VAL A 63 -17.89 2.42 3.50
C VAL A 63 -18.10 3.84 4.02
N LYS A 64 -17.18 4.36 4.84
CA LYS A 64 -17.24 5.76 5.33
C LYS A 64 -17.17 6.74 4.16
N TRP A 65 -16.26 6.53 3.23
CA TRP A 65 -16.14 7.37 2.04
C TRP A 65 -17.41 7.33 1.20
N LEU A 66 -17.95 6.14 0.92
CA LEU A 66 -19.20 5.99 0.16
C LEU A 66 -20.36 6.72 0.86
N LYS A 67 -20.53 6.57 2.17
CA LYS A 67 -21.55 7.30 2.91
C LYS A 67 -21.38 8.81 2.80
N ALA A 68 -20.16 9.32 2.89
CA ALA A 68 -19.89 10.76 2.80
C ALA A 68 -20.15 11.33 1.39
N ASN A 69 -19.98 10.54 0.33
CA ASN A 69 -19.99 11.01 -1.05
C ASN A 69 -21.21 10.54 -1.88
N THR A 70 -22.12 9.76 -1.29
CA THR A 70 -23.30 9.20 -1.98
C THR A 70 -24.58 9.41 -1.18
N ALA A 71 -25.71 9.09 -1.82
CA ALA A 71 -27.03 9.10 -1.19
C ALA A 71 -27.09 8.27 0.11
N SER A 72 -26.21 7.27 0.28
CA SER A 72 -26.22 6.36 1.45
C SER A 72 -25.93 7.01 2.80
N GLY A 73 -25.27 8.18 2.84
CA GLY A 73 -25.05 8.91 4.10
C GLY A 73 -26.13 9.93 4.41
N HIS A 74 -27.08 10.16 3.51
CA HIS A 74 -28.06 11.23 3.61
C HIS A 74 -29.38 10.72 4.19
N ARG A 75 -30.00 11.50 5.08
CA ARG A 75 -31.30 11.16 5.66
C ARG A 75 -32.40 11.29 4.60
N VAL A 76 -33.22 10.25 4.46
CA VAL A 76 -34.38 10.26 3.55
C VAL A 76 -35.64 10.67 4.29
N TYR A 77 -36.26 11.77 3.86
CA TYR A 77 -37.60 12.16 4.31
C TYR A 77 -38.64 11.76 3.26
N TYR A 78 -39.85 11.43 3.72
CA TYR A 78 -40.93 11.01 2.84
C TYR A 78 -41.24 12.10 1.80
N GLY A 79 -41.24 11.73 0.51
CA GLY A 79 -41.48 12.64 -0.62
C GLY A 79 -40.24 13.32 -1.22
N GLN A 80 -39.04 13.08 -0.66
CA GLN A 80 -37.80 13.67 -1.17
C GLN A 80 -37.17 12.81 -2.27
N LYS A 81 -36.79 13.42 -3.40
CA LYS A 81 -36.12 12.74 -4.52
C LYS A 81 -34.60 12.88 -4.42
N ILE A 82 -33.97 12.10 -3.56
CA ILE A 82 -32.52 12.17 -3.30
C ILE A 82 -31.67 11.92 -4.55
N ARG A 83 -32.17 11.11 -5.48
CA ARG A 83 -31.47 10.78 -6.74
C ARG A 83 -31.25 11.97 -7.67
N GLU A 84 -31.96 13.08 -7.48
CA GLU A 84 -31.75 14.29 -8.29
C GLU A 84 -30.50 15.09 -7.80
N GLU A 85 -30.07 14.90 -6.55
CA GLU A 85 -28.96 15.64 -5.94
C GLU A 85 -27.73 14.77 -5.63
N PHE A 86 -27.92 13.47 -5.35
CA PHE A 86 -26.85 12.57 -4.95
C PHE A 86 -26.89 11.25 -5.72
N ARG A 87 -25.71 10.77 -6.13
CA ARG A 87 -25.52 9.47 -6.79
C ARG A 87 -25.76 8.31 -5.81
N GLU A 88 -26.24 7.18 -6.31
CA GLU A 88 -26.25 5.93 -5.54
C GLU A 88 -24.81 5.37 -5.46
N PRO A 89 -24.47 4.58 -4.43
CA PRO A 89 -23.16 3.94 -4.34
C PRO A 89 -22.80 3.09 -5.55
N ASP A 90 -23.79 2.44 -6.16
CA ASP A 90 -23.61 1.57 -7.31
C ASP A 90 -23.22 2.35 -8.59
N ASP A 91 -23.48 3.66 -8.61
CA ASP A 91 -23.15 4.55 -9.73
C ASP A 91 -21.73 5.15 -9.61
N VAL A 92 -20.99 4.86 -8.53
CA VAL A 92 -19.63 5.37 -8.31
C VAL A 92 -18.61 4.51 -9.06
N ASP A 93 -17.75 5.14 -9.88
CA ASP A 93 -16.61 4.46 -10.49
C ASP A 93 -15.66 3.96 -9.38
N PRO A 94 -15.28 2.66 -9.36
CA PRO A 94 -14.31 2.14 -8.41
C PRO A 94 -13.01 2.95 -8.32
N LYS A 95 -12.57 3.62 -9.39
CA LYS A 95 -11.38 4.48 -9.36
C LYS A 95 -11.57 5.71 -8.47
N GLU A 96 -12.75 6.34 -8.50
CA GLU A 96 -13.08 7.49 -7.64
C GLU A 96 -13.02 7.12 -6.15
N LEU A 97 -13.33 5.86 -5.82
CA LEU A 97 -13.21 5.32 -4.47
C LEU A 97 -11.76 4.97 -4.12
N VAL A 98 -11.03 4.32 -5.02
CA VAL A 98 -9.69 3.75 -4.74
C VAL A 98 -8.62 4.84 -4.65
N GLU A 99 -8.62 5.83 -5.54
CA GLU A 99 -7.59 6.89 -5.58
C GLU A 99 -7.38 7.61 -4.23
N PRO A 100 -8.43 8.12 -3.55
CA PRO A 100 -8.25 8.80 -2.27
C PRO A 100 -7.84 7.84 -1.13
N LEU A 101 -8.18 6.55 -1.24
CA LEU A 101 -7.93 5.55 -0.21
C LEU A 101 -6.57 4.84 -0.37
N LEU A 102 -5.88 5.01 -1.50
CA LEU A 102 -4.64 4.30 -1.80
C LEU A 102 -3.51 4.65 -0.82
N ASN A 103 -3.32 5.95 -0.55
CA ASN A 103 -2.35 6.43 0.43
C ASN A 103 -2.71 6.00 1.86
N LEU A 104 -4.01 6.02 2.19
CA LEU A 104 -4.51 5.56 3.48
C LEU A 104 -4.27 4.05 3.66
N GLY A 105 -4.44 3.27 2.58
CA GLY A 105 -4.14 1.84 2.56
C GLY A 105 -2.72 1.51 2.95
N ILE A 106 -1.77 2.26 2.40
CA ILE A 106 -0.35 2.13 2.73
C ILE A 106 -0.09 2.55 4.20
N GLN A 107 -0.69 3.64 4.66
CA GLN A 107 -0.52 4.12 6.04
C GLN A 107 -1.11 3.19 7.10
N LEU A 108 -2.20 2.49 6.77
CA LEU A 108 -2.85 1.56 7.68
C LEU A 108 -2.15 0.19 7.76
N MET A 109 -1.16 -0.05 6.90
CA MET A 109 -0.41 -1.30 6.90
C MET A 109 0.34 -1.46 8.23
N PRO A 110 0.20 -2.61 8.92
CA PRO A 110 0.91 -2.86 10.16
C PRO A 110 2.43 -2.74 9.99
N GLU A 111 3.08 -2.04 10.91
CA GLU A 111 4.53 -1.82 10.86
C GLU A 111 5.31 -3.14 10.90
N CYS A 112 4.81 -4.16 11.61
CA CYS A 112 5.40 -5.49 11.63
C CYS A 112 5.49 -6.12 10.23
N ILE A 113 4.43 -5.99 9.41
CA ILE A 113 4.41 -6.50 8.04
C ILE A 113 5.38 -5.73 7.15
N ILE A 114 5.45 -4.40 7.32
CA ILE A 114 6.40 -3.55 6.56
C ILE A 114 7.84 -3.98 6.88
N GLN A 115 8.16 -4.18 8.16
CA GLN A 115 9.48 -4.56 8.62
C GLN A 115 9.87 -5.95 8.09
N GLU A 116 8.95 -6.91 8.16
CA GLU A 116 9.19 -8.26 7.65
C GLU A 116 9.45 -8.29 6.13
N ILE A 117 8.69 -7.51 5.35
CA ILE A 117 8.92 -7.38 3.90
C ILE A 117 10.31 -6.77 3.64
N LYS A 118 10.69 -5.73 4.38
CA LYS A 118 12.01 -5.10 4.26
C LYS A 118 13.12 -6.10 4.56
N GLU A 119 13.01 -6.85 5.65
CA GLU A 119 13.99 -7.88 6.01
C GLU A 119 14.12 -8.94 4.91
N ARG A 120 13.00 -9.42 4.36
CA ARG A 120 13.01 -10.38 3.24
C ARG A 120 13.71 -9.82 1.99
N ILE A 121 13.48 -8.55 1.66
CA ILE A 121 14.15 -7.87 0.55
C ILE A 121 15.66 -7.74 0.84
N ILE A 122 16.03 -7.31 2.05
CA ILE A 122 17.43 -7.14 2.45
C ILE A 122 18.16 -8.49 2.40
N LYS A 123 17.62 -9.54 3.00
CA LYS A 123 18.20 -10.91 2.95
C LYS A 123 18.39 -11.38 1.51
N ALA A 124 17.37 -11.18 0.68
CA ALA A 124 17.46 -11.53 -0.74
C ALA A 124 18.57 -10.78 -1.47
N LEU A 125 18.81 -9.50 -1.16
CA LEU A 125 19.88 -8.71 -1.77
C LEU A 125 21.27 -9.13 -1.25
N HIS A 126 21.39 -9.53 0.02
CA HIS A 126 22.67 -9.92 0.63
C HIS A 126 23.06 -11.38 0.35
N GLY A 127 22.17 -12.20 -0.20
CA GLY A 127 22.49 -13.58 -0.56
C GLY A 127 22.43 -14.57 0.60
N GLU A 128 21.75 -14.21 1.68
CA GLU A 128 21.48 -15.11 2.79
C GLU A 128 20.25 -15.96 2.43
N ASP A 129 20.51 -17.21 2.02
CA ASP A 129 19.47 -18.22 1.82
C ASP A 129 19.05 -18.79 3.19
N ASP A 130 17.93 -18.31 3.74
CA ASP A 130 17.38 -18.89 4.97
C ASP A 130 16.17 -19.80 4.68
N THR A 131 16.34 -21.07 5.03
CA THR A 131 15.28 -22.01 5.36
C THR A 131 14.28 -21.37 6.33
N PHE A 132 13.03 -21.33 5.88
CA PHE A 132 11.90 -20.70 6.56
C PHE A 132 11.55 -21.44 7.86
N ASP A 133 11.67 -20.78 9.02
CA ASP A 133 11.05 -21.21 10.26
C ASP A 133 9.84 -20.31 10.54
N SER A 134 8.64 -20.85 10.36
CA SER A 134 7.35 -20.17 10.39
C SER A 134 6.85 -19.92 11.81
N GLY A 135 7.71 -19.36 12.66
CA GLY A 135 7.51 -19.39 14.10
C GLY A 135 7.86 -18.10 14.80
N PHE A 136 7.28 -16.95 14.43
CA PHE A 136 7.27 -15.80 15.34
C PHE A 136 6.07 -14.87 15.13
N CYS A 137 4.99 -15.17 15.85
CA CYS A 137 4.06 -14.19 16.39
C CYS A 137 3.56 -14.76 17.72
N ALA A 138 4.33 -14.51 18.79
CA ALA A 138 3.86 -14.64 20.16
C ALA A 138 3.81 -13.24 20.76
N THR A 139 2.63 -12.93 21.30
CA THR A 139 2.18 -11.75 22.07
C THR A 139 2.03 -10.43 21.34
#